data_AF-A0A8I1TPH6-F1
#
_entry.id   AF-A0A8I1TPH6-F1
#
_cell.length_a   1.000
_cell.length_b   1.000
_cell.length_c   1.000
_cell.angle_alpha   90.00
_cell.angle_beta   90.00
_cell.angle_gamma   90.00
#
_symmetry.space_group_name_H-M   'P 1'
#
loop_
_entity.id
_entity.type
_entity.pdbx_description
1 polymer ?
#
loop_
_entity_poly.entity_id
_entity_poly.type
_entity_poly.pdbx_seq_one_letter_code
_entity_poly.pdbx_strand_id
1 'polypeptide(L)'
;MHCKSEYAAKQVLREIDQRMAECGLVLHPDKTKVVYCKDGQRRRNYSETHFDFLGYRFQPRCAQCRGGELFLSFLPAVSVKAGKSIRQTMRSWKTHRWTQLKIEELATSFNPVLRGWINYYGKFYKSKLAPILGQFDYALVRWVKRKYKRLGGSPTWARAWLKRVVAQQSGLFAHWHITYAGMTER
;
A
#
# COMPACT_ATOMS: atom_id res chain seq x y z
N MET A 1 21.92 -4.87 -5.16
CA MET A 1 22.73 -6.04 -5.56
C MET A 1 22.14 -7.28 -4.91
N HIS A 2 22.06 -8.38 -5.64
CA HIS A 2 21.60 -9.67 -5.11
C HIS A 2 22.71 -10.71 -5.27
N CYS A 3 22.99 -11.46 -4.21
CA CYS A 3 24.05 -12.46 -4.19
C CYS A 3 23.47 -13.83 -3.77
N LYS A 4 24.08 -14.92 -4.24
CA LYS A 4 23.64 -16.28 -3.93
C LYS A 4 24.03 -16.74 -2.51
N SER A 5 25.04 -16.13 -1.90
CA SER A 5 25.54 -16.46 -0.56
C SER A 5 25.84 -15.22 0.27
N GLU A 6 25.86 -15.39 1.58
CA GLU A 6 26.23 -14.32 2.53
C GLU A 6 27.68 -13.88 2.34
N TYR A 7 28.60 -14.83 2.11
CA TYR A 7 30.00 -14.53 1.83
C TYR A 7 30.15 -13.61 0.62
N ALA A 8 29.49 -13.95 -0.49
CA ALA A 8 29.51 -13.12 -1.70
C ALA A 8 28.87 -11.73 -1.45
N ALA A 9 27.78 -11.65 -0.68
CA ALA A 9 27.17 -10.37 -0.33
C ALA A 9 28.10 -9.47 0.48
N LYS A 10 28.85 -10.04 1.43
CA LYS A 10 29.85 -9.32 2.23
C LYS A 10 31.05 -8.88 1.40
N GLN A 11 31.50 -9.69 0.44
CA GLN A 11 32.56 -9.31 -0.49
C GLN A 11 32.13 -8.13 -1.38
N VAL A 12 30.98 -8.25 -2.05
CA VAL A 12 30.43 -7.17 -2.88
C VAL A 12 30.23 -5.88 -2.07
N LEU A 13 29.80 -5.98 -0.81
CA LEU A 13 29.67 -4.80 0.04
C LEU A 13 31.02 -4.09 0.26
N ARG A 14 32.11 -4.82 0.47
CA ARG A 14 33.46 -4.25 0.61
C ARG A 14 33.95 -3.60 -0.69
N GLU A 15 33.73 -4.26 -1.83
CA GLU A 15 34.09 -3.72 -3.14
C GLU A 15 33.32 -2.43 -3.44
N ILE A 16 32.04 -2.37 -3.09
CA ILE A 16 31.22 -1.14 -3.23
C ILE A 16 31.74 -0.04 -2.31
N ASP A 17 32.09 -0.37 -1.07
CA ASP A 17 32.62 0.61 -0.11
C ASP A 17 33.93 1.23 -0.63
N GLN A 18 34.85 0.38 -1.10
CA GLN A 18 36.09 0.83 -1.74
C GLN A 18 35.80 1.72 -2.96
N ARG A 19 34.91 1.29 -3.86
CA ARG A 19 34.58 2.06 -5.06
C ARG A 19 33.92 3.41 -4.74
N MET A 20 33.11 3.46 -3.69
CA MET A 20 32.53 4.72 -3.21
C MET A 20 33.60 5.64 -2.64
N ALA A 21 34.56 5.11 -1.87
CA ALA A 21 35.67 5.87 -1.32
C ALA A 21 36.57 6.47 -2.42
N GLU A 22 36.85 5.72 -3.49
CA GLU A 22 37.55 6.23 -4.68
C GLU A 22 36.82 7.41 -5.34
N CYS A 23 35.49 7.43 -5.24
CA CYS A 23 34.64 8.52 -5.71
C CYS A 23 34.41 9.62 -4.64
N GLY A 24 35.09 9.57 -3.49
CA GLY A 24 34.92 10.54 -2.39
C GLY A 24 33.60 10.41 -1.62
N LEU A 25 32.95 9.24 -1.67
CA LEU A 25 31.68 8.95 -0.99
C LEU A 25 31.88 7.89 0.11
N VAL A 26 31.06 7.98 1.16
CA VAL A 26 31.07 7.01 2.27
C VAL A 26 29.69 6.36 2.42
N LEU A 27 29.66 5.04 2.58
CA LEU A 27 28.42 4.31 2.84
C LEU A 27 27.88 4.64 4.24
N HIS A 28 26.58 4.97 4.32
CA HIS A 28 25.95 5.26 5.61
C HIS A 28 25.73 3.95 6.41
N PRO A 29 26.23 3.84 7.66
CA PRO A 29 26.25 2.58 8.42
C PRO A 29 24.85 2.02 8.67
N ASP A 30 23.88 2.87 9.06
CA ASP A 30 22.53 2.38 9.37
C ASP A 30 21.66 2.04 8.14
N LYS A 31 21.97 2.63 6.98
CA LYS A 31 21.20 2.42 5.75
C LYS A 31 21.73 1.21 4.97
N THR A 32 23.02 0.94 5.10
CA THR A 32 23.72 -0.11 4.37
C THR A 32 23.70 -1.40 5.16
N LYS A 33 23.01 -2.42 4.62
CA LYS A 33 22.89 -3.71 5.30
C LYS A 33 22.75 -4.87 4.32
N VAL A 34 23.24 -6.03 4.72
CA VAL A 34 22.98 -7.30 4.04
C VAL A 34 21.66 -7.86 4.54
N VAL A 35 20.71 -8.07 3.64
CA VAL A 35 19.38 -8.58 3.98
C VAL A 35 19.21 -10.00 3.48
N TYR A 36 18.73 -10.87 4.37
CA TYR A 36 18.41 -12.25 4.03
C TYR A 36 17.05 -12.34 3.32
N CYS A 37 17.08 -12.62 2.02
CA CYS A 37 15.88 -12.83 1.22
C CYS A 37 15.22 -14.19 1.52
N LYS A 38 14.57 -14.31 2.68
CA LYS A 38 13.95 -15.56 3.14
C LYS A 38 12.76 -15.99 2.26
N ASP A 39 12.74 -17.26 1.88
CA ASP A 39 11.68 -17.91 1.11
C ASP A 39 11.41 -19.32 1.66
N GLY A 40 10.56 -20.11 1.00
CA GLY A 40 10.21 -21.47 1.45
C GLY A 40 11.38 -22.46 1.50
N GLN A 41 12.45 -22.24 0.73
CA GLN A 41 13.63 -23.12 0.68
C GLN A 41 14.71 -22.67 1.68
N ARG A 42 14.78 -21.36 1.93
CA ARG A 42 15.75 -20.70 2.81
C ARG A 42 15.31 -20.74 4.28
N ARG A 43 15.74 -21.78 5.01
CA ARG A 43 15.31 -22.05 6.40
C ARG A 43 16.10 -21.33 7.50
N ARG A 44 17.22 -20.67 7.18
CA ARG A 44 18.03 -19.97 8.21
C ARG A 44 17.27 -18.77 8.77
N ASN A 45 17.72 -18.30 9.94
CA ASN A 45 17.16 -17.13 10.61
C ASN A 45 18.21 -16.03 10.67
N TYR A 46 17.76 -14.81 10.34
CA TYR A 46 18.53 -13.58 10.36
C TYR A 46 17.64 -12.48 10.92
N SER A 47 18.23 -11.46 11.56
CA SER A 47 17.48 -10.28 12.03
C SER A 47 16.92 -9.47 10.86
N GLU A 48 17.76 -9.21 9.86
CA GLU A 48 17.41 -8.44 8.68
C GLU A 48 16.82 -9.33 7.58
N THR A 49 15.49 -9.35 7.50
CA THR A 49 14.72 -10.15 6.53
C THR A 49 13.79 -9.30 5.67
N HIS A 50 14.00 -7.99 5.64
CA HIS A 50 13.24 -7.10 4.77
C HIS A 50 14.04 -5.84 4.44
N PHE A 51 13.70 -5.22 3.32
CA PHE A 51 14.18 -3.89 2.98
C PHE A 51 13.12 -3.11 2.22
N ASP A 52 13.22 -1.79 2.29
CA ASP A 52 12.36 -0.88 1.54
C ASP A 52 13.14 -0.32 0.33
N PHE A 53 12.56 -0.41 -0.86
CA PHE A 53 13.11 0.13 -2.11
C PHE A 53 11.99 0.70 -2.97
N LEU A 54 12.16 1.95 -3.43
CA LEU A 54 11.19 2.69 -4.25
C LEU A 54 9.75 2.63 -3.71
N GLY A 55 9.58 2.77 -2.39
CA GLY A 55 8.25 2.75 -1.76
C GLY A 55 7.64 1.35 -1.58
N TYR A 56 8.32 0.27 -1.96
CA TYR A 56 7.93 -1.11 -1.67
C TYR A 56 8.77 -1.71 -0.56
N ARG A 57 8.13 -2.53 0.28
CA ARG A 57 8.79 -3.41 1.23
C ARG A 57 8.88 -4.82 0.67
N PHE A 58 10.11 -5.27 0.43
CA PHE A 58 10.43 -6.65 0.09
C PHE A 58 10.63 -7.44 1.38
N GLN A 59 9.89 -8.53 1.55
CA GLN A 59 9.95 -9.42 2.70
C GLN A 59 9.35 -10.78 2.35
N PRO A 60 9.46 -11.81 3.20
CA PRO A 60 8.78 -13.09 2.99
C PRO A 60 7.26 -12.88 2.97
N ARG A 61 6.60 -13.38 1.92
CA ARG A 61 5.15 -13.32 1.72
C ARG A 61 4.67 -14.59 1.03
N CYS A 62 3.46 -15.01 1.38
CA CYS A 62 2.78 -16.07 0.64
C CYS A 62 2.38 -15.55 -0.75
N ALA A 63 2.61 -16.37 -1.76
CA ALA A 63 2.11 -16.22 -3.11
C ALA A 63 1.42 -17.52 -3.54
N GLN A 64 0.54 -17.40 -4.52
CA GLN A 64 -0.13 -18.55 -5.11
C GLN A 64 0.54 -18.88 -6.45
N CYS A 65 0.87 -20.14 -6.66
CA CYS A 65 1.35 -20.61 -7.95
C CYS A 65 0.18 -20.79 -8.92
N ARG A 66 0.46 -21.04 -10.21
CA ARG A 66 -0.60 -21.24 -11.21
C ARG A 66 -1.51 -22.44 -10.90
N GLY A 67 -0.99 -23.44 -10.19
CA GLY A 67 -1.75 -24.62 -9.75
C GLY A 67 -2.58 -24.41 -8.48
N GLY A 68 -2.63 -23.18 -7.93
CA GLY A 68 -3.43 -22.85 -6.75
C GLY A 68 -2.72 -23.09 -5.40
N GLU A 69 -1.57 -23.76 -5.40
CA GLU A 69 -0.78 -23.98 -4.18
C GLU A 69 -0.14 -22.69 -3.66
N LEU A 70 -0.11 -22.55 -2.34
CA LEU A 70 0.54 -21.42 -1.68
C LEU A 70 1.99 -21.75 -1.38
N PHE A 71 2.88 -20.82 -1.68
CA PHE A 71 4.31 -20.93 -1.36
C PHE A 71 4.84 -19.63 -0.78
N LEU A 72 5.89 -19.72 0.04
CA LEU A 72 6.56 -18.57 0.60
C LEU A 72 7.66 -18.08 -0.35
N SER A 73 7.59 -16.81 -0.72
CA SER A 73 8.59 -16.16 -1.56
C SER A 73 8.94 -14.76 -1.02
N PHE A 74 10.02 -14.17 -1.53
CA PHE A 74 10.47 -12.86 -1.11
C PHE A 74 9.92 -11.77 -2.04
N LEU A 75 8.80 -11.15 -1.65
CA LEU A 75 7.97 -10.38 -2.57
C LEU A 75 7.69 -8.95 -2.08
N PRO A 76 7.59 -7.98 -3.02
CA PRO A 76 7.30 -6.58 -2.70
C PRO A 76 5.82 -6.34 -2.42
N ALA A 77 5.52 -5.47 -1.47
CA ALA A 77 4.22 -4.81 -1.35
C ALA A 77 4.44 -3.36 -0.92
N VAL A 78 3.41 -2.51 -0.94
CA VAL A 78 3.50 -1.12 -0.44
C VAL A 78 4.20 -1.07 0.92
N SER A 79 5.22 -0.22 1.05
CA SER A 79 5.99 -0.11 2.29
C SER A 79 5.17 0.55 3.40
N VAL A 80 5.59 0.34 4.64
CA VAL A 80 4.95 0.98 5.80
C VAL A 80 5.05 2.51 5.70
N LYS A 81 6.20 3.03 5.25
CA LYS A 81 6.45 4.45 5.04
C LYS A 81 5.54 5.03 3.95
N ALA A 82 5.46 4.36 2.79
CA ALA A 82 4.58 4.77 1.69
C ALA A 82 3.11 4.76 2.12
N GLY A 83 2.67 3.68 2.78
CA GLY A 83 1.30 3.59 3.30
C GLY A 83 0.97 4.67 4.32
N LYS A 84 1.92 5.05 5.19
CA LYS A 84 1.76 6.16 6.13
C LYS A 84 1.60 7.49 5.41
N SER A 85 2.44 7.76 4.40
CA SER A 85 2.36 8.97 3.58
C SER A 85 1.00 9.07 2.87
N ILE A 86 0.54 8.01 2.21
CA ILE A 86 -0.77 7.94 1.57
C ILE A 86 -1.90 8.29 2.56
N ARG A 87 -1.89 7.68 3.76
CA ARG A 87 -2.87 7.98 4.82
C ARG A 87 -2.82 9.43 5.30
N GLN A 88 -1.62 10.00 5.41
CA GLN A 88 -1.46 11.41 5.81
C GLN A 88 -2.04 12.34 4.75
N THR A 89 -1.79 12.08 3.47
CA THR A 89 -2.37 12.83 2.36
C THR A 89 -3.89 12.74 2.36
N MET A 90 -4.47 11.54 2.50
CA MET A 90 -5.95 11.41 2.59
C MET A 90 -6.54 12.17 3.79
N ARG A 91 -5.84 12.21 4.92
CA ARG A 91 -6.28 12.97 6.10
C ARG A 91 -6.18 14.49 5.88
N SER A 92 -5.17 14.96 5.16
CA SER A 92 -4.95 16.40 4.95
C SER A 92 -6.03 17.04 4.07
N TRP A 93 -6.64 16.28 3.16
CA TRP A 93 -7.78 16.72 2.35
C TRP A 93 -8.98 17.19 3.18
N LYS A 94 -9.11 16.68 4.43
CA LYS A 94 -10.22 17.01 5.33
C LYS A 94 -11.58 16.87 4.63
N THR A 95 -11.75 15.83 3.80
CA THR A 95 -12.91 15.58 2.92
C THR A 95 -14.26 15.76 3.61
N HIS A 96 -14.35 15.44 4.91
CA HIS A 96 -15.54 15.66 5.73
C HIS A 96 -16.05 17.11 5.75
N ARG A 97 -15.22 18.11 5.40
CA ARG A 97 -15.59 19.54 5.35
C ARG A 97 -16.22 19.95 4.02
N TRP A 98 -16.10 19.14 2.97
CA TRP A 98 -16.52 19.48 1.61
C TRP A 98 -18.03 19.18 1.41
N THR A 99 -18.87 19.63 2.35
CA THR A 99 -20.30 19.29 2.40
C THR A 99 -21.14 19.93 1.29
N GLN A 100 -20.61 21.00 0.67
CA GLN A 100 -21.22 21.67 -0.48
C GLN A 100 -21.23 20.80 -1.73
N LEU A 101 -20.22 19.95 -1.91
CA LEU A 101 -20.08 19.10 -3.09
C LEU A 101 -20.99 17.87 -3.01
N LYS A 102 -21.40 17.34 -4.15
CA LYS A 102 -22.02 16.02 -4.33
C LYS A 102 -20.95 14.92 -4.29
N ILE A 103 -21.37 13.66 -4.16
CA ILE A 103 -20.43 12.53 -4.05
C ILE A 103 -19.63 12.33 -5.35
N GLU A 104 -20.25 12.63 -6.49
CA GLU A 104 -19.66 12.58 -7.82
C GLU A 104 -18.56 13.63 -7.98
N GLU A 105 -18.75 14.83 -7.45
CA GLU A 105 -17.74 15.90 -7.46
C GLU A 105 -16.54 15.56 -6.57
N LEU A 106 -16.78 14.91 -5.42
CA LEU A 106 -15.70 14.34 -4.61
C LEU A 106 -14.92 13.29 -5.40
N ALA A 107 -15.63 12.39 -6.09
CA ALA A 107 -15.01 11.36 -6.90
C ALA A 107 -14.12 11.97 -8.00
N THR A 108 -14.62 12.96 -8.75
CA THR A 108 -13.83 13.69 -9.74
C THR A 108 -12.58 14.32 -9.13
N SER A 109 -12.68 14.88 -7.92
CA SER A 109 -11.56 15.55 -7.24
C SER A 109 -10.46 14.57 -6.80
N PHE A 110 -10.82 13.39 -6.30
CA PHE A 110 -9.84 12.48 -5.66
C PHE A 110 -9.41 11.29 -6.54
N ASN A 111 -10.21 10.91 -7.54
CA ASN A 111 -9.92 9.77 -8.41
C ASN A 111 -8.56 9.84 -9.10
N PRO A 112 -8.07 11.00 -9.61
CA PRO A 112 -6.75 11.05 -10.23
C PRO A 112 -5.63 10.58 -9.29
N VAL A 113 -5.65 11.02 -8.03
CA VAL A 113 -4.65 10.64 -7.02
C VAL A 113 -4.82 9.19 -6.60
N LEU A 114 -6.06 8.75 -6.36
CA LEU A 114 -6.36 7.35 -6.01
C LEU A 114 -5.91 6.39 -7.10
N ARG A 115 -6.18 6.70 -8.38
CA ARG A 115 -5.72 5.92 -9.54
C ARG A 115 -4.20 5.87 -9.60
N GLY A 116 -3.52 6.99 -9.38
CA GLY A 116 -2.05 7.03 -9.33
C GLY A 116 -1.47 6.06 -8.29
N TRP A 117 -2.03 6.06 -7.07
CA TRP A 117 -1.60 5.12 -6.03
C TRP A 117 -1.93 3.66 -6.36
N ILE A 118 -3.08 3.40 -6.97
CA ILE A 118 -3.49 2.05 -7.39
C ILE A 118 -2.56 1.53 -8.49
N ASN A 119 -2.30 2.33 -9.52
CA ASN A 119 -1.47 1.94 -10.65
C ASN A 119 -0.03 1.66 -10.21
N TYR A 120 0.50 2.49 -9.31
CA TYR A 120 1.83 2.29 -8.75
C TYR A 120 1.84 1.14 -7.73
N TYR A 121 1.28 1.35 -6.55
CA TYR A 121 1.40 0.41 -5.42
C TYR A 121 0.58 -0.88 -5.58
N GLY A 122 -0.42 -0.90 -6.46
CA GLY A 122 -1.27 -2.07 -6.72
C GLY A 122 -0.67 -3.11 -7.66
N LYS A 123 0.51 -2.88 -8.24
CA LYS A 123 1.17 -3.81 -9.19
C LYS A 123 1.40 -5.22 -8.64
N PHE A 124 1.71 -5.35 -7.34
CA PHE A 124 2.07 -6.63 -6.73
C PHE A 124 0.98 -7.18 -5.81
N TYR A 125 0.65 -6.46 -4.73
CA TYR A 125 -0.34 -6.90 -3.74
C TYR A 125 -1.42 -5.85 -3.53
N LYS A 126 -2.45 -5.89 -4.38
CA LYS A 126 -3.66 -5.07 -4.21
C LYS A 126 -4.30 -5.27 -2.83
N SER A 127 -4.28 -6.50 -2.30
CA SER A 127 -4.79 -6.83 -0.96
C SER A 127 -4.07 -6.08 0.19
N LYS A 128 -2.79 -5.72 0.02
CA LYS A 128 -2.05 -4.90 1.01
C LYS A 128 -2.30 -3.41 0.84
N LEU A 129 -2.69 -2.98 -0.35
CA LEU A 129 -3.10 -1.60 -0.62
C LEU A 129 -4.56 -1.31 -0.20
N ALA A 130 -5.44 -2.30 -0.33
CA ALA A 130 -6.86 -2.20 0.01
C ALA A 130 -7.16 -1.55 1.39
N PRO A 131 -6.56 -2.00 2.52
CA PRO A 131 -6.86 -1.40 3.82
C PRO A 131 -6.36 0.06 3.95
N ILE A 132 -5.37 0.44 3.13
CA ILE A 132 -4.85 1.82 3.09
C ILE A 132 -5.88 2.70 2.39
N LEU A 133 -6.34 2.31 1.20
CA LEU A 133 -7.35 3.05 0.44
C LEU A 133 -8.71 3.05 1.14
N GLY A 134 -9.05 1.99 1.87
CA GLY A 134 -10.26 1.94 2.70
C GLY A 134 -10.32 3.04 3.77
N GLN A 135 -9.20 3.65 4.15
CA GLN A 135 -9.19 4.86 5.00
C GLN A 135 -9.94 6.03 4.37
N PHE A 136 -9.97 6.10 3.05
CA PHE A 136 -10.76 7.08 2.33
C PHE A 136 -12.26 6.84 2.49
N ASP A 137 -12.72 5.58 2.55
CA ASP A 137 -14.13 5.27 2.83
C ASP A 137 -14.56 5.76 4.22
N TYR A 138 -13.66 5.73 5.22
CA TYR A 138 -13.94 6.36 6.52
C TYR A 138 -14.04 7.90 6.42
N ALA A 139 -13.26 8.53 5.53
CA ALA A 139 -13.41 9.96 5.26
C ALA A 139 -14.74 10.27 4.57
N LEU A 140 -15.18 9.43 3.63
CA LEU A 140 -16.50 9.52 2.99
C LEU A 140 -17.62 9.33 4.00
N VAL A 141 -17.55 8.33 4.90
CA VAL A 141 -18.55 8.15 5.97
C VAL A 141 -18.63 9.39 6.87
N ARG A 142 -17.50 10.01 7.24
CA ARG A 142 -17.51 11.27 8.00
C ARG A 142 -18.11 12.43 7.22
N TRP A 143 -17.88 12.48 5.91
CA TRP A 143 -18.52 13.47 5.03
C TRP A 143 -20.03 13.26 4.97
N VAL A 144 -20.53 12.03 4.79
CA VAL A 144 -21.96 11.69 4.79
C VAL A 144 -22.63 12.16 6.07
N LYS A 145 -22.02 11.86 7.23
CA LYS A 145 -22.52 12.31 8.54
C LYS A 145 -22.66 13.83 8.63
N ARG A 146 -21.71 14.58 8.05
CA ARG A 146 -21.71 16.05 8.12
C ARG A 146 -22.66 16.68 7.10
N LYS A 147 -22.75 16.12 5.89
CA LYS A 147 -23.61 16.59 4.80
C LYS A 147 -25.08 16.34 5.08
N TYR A 148 -25.44 15.13 5.53
CA TYR A 148 -26.83 14.74 5.75
C TYR A 148 -27.13 14.70 7.25
N LYS A 149 -27.76 15.76 7.78
CA LYS A 149 -28.07 15.89 9.21
C LYS A 149 -28.81 14.69 9.79
N ARG A 150 -29.77 14.11 9.04
CA ARG A 150 -30.50 12.88 9.40
C ARG A 150 -29.58 11.67 9.64
N LEU A 151 -28.43 11.60 8.96
CA LEU A 151 -27.44 10.53 9.10
C LEU A 151 -26.31 10.89 10.09
N GLY A 152 -26.32 12.11 10.63
CA GLY A 152 -25.23 12.64 11.47
C GLY A 152 -25.06 11.94 12.81
N GLY A 153 -26.13 11.37 13.37
CA GLY A 153 -26.09 10.69 14.66
C GLY A 153 -25.50 9.27 14.61
N SER A 154 -25.49 8.60 13.46
CA SER A 154 -25.16 7.18 13.39
C SER A 154 -24.12 6.85 12.32
N PRO A 155 -22.90 6.43 12.73
CA PRO A 155 -21.91 5.89 11.81
C PRO A 155 -22.41 4.67 11.02
N THR A 156 -23.29 3.86 11.62
CA THR A 156 -23.87 2.67 10.99
C THR A 156 -24.74 3.06 9.79
N TRP A 157 -25.65 4.02 9.96
CA TRP A 157 -26.51 4.50 8.88
C TRP A 157 -25.71 5.20 7.78
N ALA A 158 -24.68 5.97 8.13
CA ALA A 158 -23.80 6.60 7.14
C ALA A 158 -22.99 5.57 6.33
N ARG A 159 -22.52 4.49 6.97
CA ARG A 159 -21.85 3.38 6.28
C ARG A 159 -22.83 2.59 5.41
N ALA A 160 -24.05 2.36 5.88
CA ALA A 160 -25.09 1.70 5.08
C ALA A 160 -25.48 2.54 3.86
N TRP A 161 -25.57 3.87 4.00
CA TRP A 161 -25.74 4.77 2.88
C TRP A 161 -24.61 4.63 1.86
N LEU A 162 -23.34 4.67 2.32
CA LEU A 162 -22.19 4.53 1.42
C LEU A 162 -22.21 3.18 0.68
N LYS A 163 -22.51 2.07 1.39
CA LYS A 163 -22.66 0.75 0.77
C LYS A 163 -23.73 0.71 -0.31
N ARG A 164 -24.87 1.40 -0.12
CA ARG A 164 -25.90 1.51 -1.17
C ARG A 164 -25.40 2.26 -2.39
N VAL A 165 -24.64 3.34 -2.20
CA VAL A 165 -24.02 4.06 -3.32
C VAL A 165 -23.02 3.18 -4.06
N VAL A 166 -22.17 2.44 -3.34
CA VAL A 166 -21.23 1.46 -3.95
C VAL A 166 -21.98 0.41 -4.78
N ALA A 167 -23.12 -0.09 -4.29
CA ALA A 167 -23.93 -1.06 -5.01
C ALA A 167 -24.60 -0.49 -6.27
N GLN A 168 -24.95 0.81 -6.27
CA GLN A 168 -25.57 1.48 -7.42
C GLN A 168 -24.54 1.99 -8.44
N GLN A 169 -23.37 2.40 -7.98
CA GLN A 169 -22.33 3.06 -8.78
C GLN A 169 -20.94 2.55 -8.38
N SER A 170 -20.68 1.26 -8.56
CA SER A 170 -19.44 0.60 -8.14
C SER A 170 -18.16 1.22 -8.71
N GLY A 171 -18.25 1.86 -9.89
CA GLY A 171 -17.16 2.55 -10.56
C GLY A 171 -16.92 4.00 -10.13
N LEU A 172 -17.73 4.55 -9.22
CA LEU A 172 -17.67 5.98 -8.89
C LEU A 172 -16.30 6.38 -8.30
N PHE A 173 -15.79 5.63 -7.33
CA PHE A 173 -14.45 5.83 -6.81
C PHE A 173 -13.48 4.77 -7.30
N ALA A 174 -12.30 5.23 -7.71
CA ALA A 174 -11.28 4.38 -8.28
C ALA A 174 -10.84 3.25 -7.36
N HIS A 175 -10.86 3.39 -6.03
CA HIS A 175 -10.43 2.33 -5.12
C HIS A 175 -11.48 1.27 -4.82
N TRP A 176 -12.75 1.49 -5.20
CA TRP A 176 -13.84 0.59 -4.83
C TRP A 176 -13.71 -0.81 -5.43
N HIS A 177 -13.18 -0.95 -6.64
CA HIS A 177 -12.91 -2.27 -7.23
C HIS A 177 -11.87 -3.11 -6.43
N ILE A 178 -11.09 -2.48 -5.55
CA ILE A 178 -10.09 -3.16 -4.70
C ILE A 178 -10.62 -3.34 -3.28
N THR A 179 -11.30 -2.34 -2.73
CA THR A 179 -11.81 -2.39 -1.34
C THR A 179 -13.13 -3.14 -1.21
N TYR A 180 -13.89 -3.25 -2.30
CA TYR A 180 -15.19 -3.90 -2.37
C TYR A 180 -15.25 -4.99 -3.44
N ALA A 181 -14.12 -5.61 -3.81
CA ALA A 181 -14.05 -6.61 -4.91
C ALA A 181 -15.21 -7.63 -4.91
N GLY A 182 -15.55 -8.22 -3.75
CA GLY A 182 -16.68 -9.17 -3.64
C GLY A 182 -18.10 -8.57 -3.73
N MET A 183 -18.25 -7.25 -3.80
CA MET A 183 -19.52 -6.53 -4.03
C MET A 183 -19.61 -5.90 -5.43
N THR A 184 -18.47 -5.66 -6.08
CA THR A 184 -18.38 -4.99 -7.38
C THR A 184 -18.27 -5.94 -8.57
N GLU A 185 -18.06 -7.24 -8.33
CA GLU A 185 -17.99 -8.30 -9.35
C GLU A 185 -19.38 -8.92 -9.67
N ARG A 186 -20.43 -8.10 -9.79
CA ARG A 186 -21.73 -8.53 -10.34
C ARG A 186 -22.02 -7.86 -11.67
#